data_AF-A0A830F364-F1
#
_entry.id   AF-A0A830F364-F1
#
_cell.length_a   1.000
_cell.length_b   1.000
_cell.length_c   1.000
_cell.angle_alpha   90.00
_cell.angle_beta   90.00
_cell.angle_gamma   90.00
#
_symmetry.space_group_name_H-M   'P 1'
#
loop_
_entity.id
_entity.type
_entity.pdbx_description
1 polymer ?
#
loop_
_entity_poly.entity_id
_entity_poly.type
_entity_poly.pdbx_seq_one_letter_code
_entity_poly.pdbx_strand_id
1 'polypeptide(L)'
;MDEKTQELRDIFIDVTDGDTVTETQEAGHGSLATDAEIDERLHDVVATMREKLDFESDLDTETLVRVVRGFYAGDTDAEIAADLDRPTEAVTEARRDLHLVQADVEDAPLDLDALRRAIETGDPSDADLADELDADPDTVADYRRVARVQSEIRAVNDQYRSEFEAVLQDRELAERLTTAAREDGLEDATEGQETNTNL
;
A
#
# COMPACT_ATOMS: atom_id res chain seq x y z
N MET A 1 -48.90 -21.37 -42.51
CA MET A 1 -47.47 -21.06 -42.29
C MET A 1 -47.46 -19.65 -41.73
N ASP A 2 -47.45 -19.59 -40.40
CA ASP A 2 -47.86 -18.45 -39.59
C ASP A 2 -46.97 -17.22 -39.80
N GLU A 3 -47.63 -16.09 -40.05
CA GLU A 3 -47.08 -14.72 -40.09
C GLU A 3 -46.27 -14.37 -38.83
N LYS A 4 -46.52 -15.09 -37.73
CA LYS A 4 -45.80 -15.00 -36.45
C LYS A 4 -44.36 -15.53 -36.47
N THR A 5 -43.95 -16.25 -37.53
CA THR A 5 -42.60 -16.83 -37.64
C THR A 5 -41.64 -15.97 -38.46
N GLN A 6 -42.16 -14.96 -39.17
CA GLN A 6 -41.31 -13.99 -39.88
C GLN A 6 -40.90 -12.84 -38.96
N GLU A 7 -41.77 -12.43 -38.03
CA GLU A 7 -41.55 -11.34 -37.08
C GLU A 7 -40.38 -11.58 -36.11
N LEU A 8 -40.07 -12.84 -35.79
CA LEU A 8 -38.93 -13.20 -34.92
C LEU A 8 -37.57 -13.16 -35.64
N ARG A 9 -37.56 -13.20 -36.97
CA ARG A 9 -36.32 -13.19 -37.76
C ARG A 9 -35.81 -11.79 -38.04
N ASP A 10 -36.72 -10.81 -38.12
CA ASP A 10 -36.35 -9.39 -38.25
C ASP A 10 -35.86 -8.78 -36.93
N ILE A 11 -36.41 -9.20 -35.78
CA ILE A 11 -35.90 -8.78 -34.45
C ILE A 11 -34.45 -9.25 -34.18
N PHE A 12 -34.05 -10.41 -34.70
CA PHE A 12 -32.69 -10.92 -34.51
C PHE A 12 -31.66 -10.22 -35.41
N ILE A 13 -32.10 -9.62 -36.52
CA ILE A 13 -31.23 -8.87 -37.46
C ILE A 13 -31.10 -7.40 -37.02
N ASP A 14 -32.14 -6.81 -36.42
CA ASP A 14 -32.14 -5.40 -35.97
C ASP A 14 -31.29 -5.15 -34.69
N VAL A 15 -30.90 -6.22 -33.97
CA VAL A 15 -30.04 -6.12 -32.77
C VAL A 15 -28.55 -6.34 -33.10
N THR A 16 -28.20 -6.58 -34.36
CA THR A 16 -26.80 -6.79 -34.78
C THR A 16 -26.20 -5.67 -35.63
N ASP A 17 -26.99 -4.63 -35.94
CA ASP A 17 -26.53 -3.38 -36.58
C ASP A 17 -26.40 -2.23 -35.56
N GLY A 18 -26.27 -2.57 -34.27
CA GLY A 18 -25.85 -1.64 -33.24
C GLY A 18 -24.33 -1.56 -33.24
N ASP A 19 -23.81 -0.43 -33.70
CA ASP A 19 -22.44 0.06 -33.67
C ASP A 19 -21.47 -0.84 -32.90
N THR A 20 -20.45 -1.31 -33.60
CA THR A 20 -19.25 -1.84 -32.97
C THR A 20 -18.69 -0.71 -32.10
N VAL A 21 -19.07 -0.71 -30.82
CA VAL A 21 -18.40 0.07 -29.78
C VAL A 21 -17.07 -0.63 -29.54
N THR A 22 -16.19 -0.55 -30.53
CA THR A 22 -14.79 -0.41 -30.23
C THR A 22 -14.67 1.03 -29.77
N GLU A 23 -14.93 1.26 -28.48
CA GLU A 23 -14.18 2.30 -27.79
C GLU A 23 -12.74 2.04 -28.22
N THR A 24 -12.17 3.00 -28.94
CA THR A 24 -10.73 3.02 -29.13
C THR A 24 -10.21 3.03 -27.71
N GLN A 25 -9.74 1.88 -27.26
CA GLN A 25 -8.75 1.87 -26.22
C GLN A 25 -7.62 2.69 -26.82
N GLU A 26 -7.61 3.98 -26.50
CA GLU A 26 -6.35 4.67 -26.35
C GLU A 26 -5.63 3.80 -25.32
N ALA A 27 -4.77 2.94 -25.82
CA ALA A 27 -3.60 2.54 -25.09
C ALA A 27 -2.88 3.86 -24.83
N GLY A 28 -3.33 4.59 -23.80
CA GLY A 28 -2.50 5.55 -23.12
C GLY A 28 -1.28 4.75 -22.75
N HIS A 29 -0.22 4.94 -23.54
CA HIS A 29 1.09 4.35 -23.33
C HIS A 29 1.29 4.28 -21.82
N GLY A 30 1.54 3.09 -21.28
CA GLY A 30 1.79 2.86 -19.87
C GLY A 30 2.89 3.80 -19.40
N SER A 31 2.50 5.00 -19.00
CA SER A 31 3.38 6.01 -18.49
C SER A 31 3.59 5.58 -17.07
N LEU A 32 4.77 5.04 -16.86
CA LEU A 32 5.32 4.76 -15.56
C LEU A 32 5.00 5.93 -14.63
N ALA A 33 4.36 5.65 -13.49
CA ALA A 33 3.97 6.69 -12.56
C ALA A 33 5.22 7.43 -12.08
N THR A 34 5.19 8.75 -12.18
CA THR A 34 6.22 9.62 -11.63
C THR A 34 6.18 9.59 -10.10
N ASP A 35 7.28 10.00 -9.44
CA ASP A 35 7.30 10.16 -7.98
C ASP A 35 6.16 11.04 -7.46
N ALA A 36 5.76 12.06 -8.22
CA ALA A 36 4.65 12.95 -7.85
C ALA A 36 3.28 12.25 -7.93
N GLU A 37 3.04 11.43 -8.96
CA GLU A 37 1.80 10.64 -9.08
C GLU A 37 1.71 9.56 -7.99
N ILE A 38 2.85 8.99 -7.59
CA ILE A 38 2.91 8.06 -6.46
C ILE A 38 2.58 8.78 -5.15
N ASP A 39 3.14 9.98 -4.92
CA ASP A 39 2.83 10.79 -3.74
C ASP A 39 1.35 11.15 -3.65
N GLU A 40 0.73 11.51 -4.78
CA GLU A 40 -0.70 11.78 -4.85
C GLU A 40 -1.53 10.54 -4.49
N ARG A 41 -1.18 9.36 -5.05
CA ARG A 41 -1.87 8.11 -4.72
C ARG A 41 -1.68 7.70 -3.25
N LEU A 42 -0.48 7.84 -2.70
CA LEU A 42 -0.23 7.60 -1.27
C LEU A 42 -1.03 8.58 -0.42
N HIS A 43 -1.07 9.86 -0.81
CA HIS A 43 -1.84 10.89 -0.13
C HIS A 43 -3.33 10.52 -0.08
N ASP A 44 -3.91 10.03 -1.17
CA ASP A 44 -5.31 9.60 -1.21
C ASP A 44 -5.60 8.42 -0.26
N VAL A 45 -4.68 7.45 -0.18
CA VAL A 45 -4.80 6.33 0.77
C VAL A 45 -4.74 6.86 2.21
N VAL A 46 -3.77 7.72 2.54
CA VAL A 46 -3.65 8.31 3.89
C VAL A 46 -4.86 9.18 4.23
N ALA A 47 -5.36 9.98 3.29
CA ALA A 47 -6.58 10.77 3.48
C ALA A 47 -7.79 9.88 3.79
N THR A 48 -7.95 8.78 3.04
CA THR A 48 -9.00 7.78 3.30
C THR A 48 -8.85 7.15 4.68
N MET A 49 -7.62 6.88 5.13
CA MET A 49 -7.37 6.38 6.49
C MET A 49 -7.79 7.40 7.53
N ARG A 50 -7.41 8.68 7.40
CA ARG A 50 -7.80 9.76 8.33
C ARG A 50 -9.31 9.95 8.45
N GLU A 51 -10.05 9.67 7.39
CA GLU A 51 -11.52 9.76 7.41
C GLU A 51 -12.17 8.57 8.13
N LYS A 52 -11.53 7.40 8.11
CA LYS A 52 -12.12 6.14 8.57
C LYS A 52 -11.57 5.65 9.91
N LEU A 53 -10.38 6.10 10.29
CA LEU A 53 -9.65 5.71 11.49
C LEU A 53 -9.46 6.93 12.39
N ASP A 54 -9.21 6.68 13.67
CA ASP A 54 -8.90 7.72 14.64
C ASP A 54 -7.37 7.83 14.74
N PHE A 55 -6.80 8.89 14.14
CA PHE A 55 -5.36 9.15 14.24
C PHE A 55 -5.05 9.93 15.51
N GLU A 56 -4.07 9.45 16.25
CA GLU A 56 -3.49 10.14 17.41
C GLU A 56 -2.38 11.10 16.95
N SER A 57 -1.70 10.78 15.85
CA SER A 57 -0.63 11.60 15.29
C SER A 57 -1.12 12.96 14.77
N ASP A 58 -0.45 14.02 15.23
CA ASP A 58 -0.65 15.42 14.79
C ASP A 58 0.02 15.75 13.43
N LEU A 59 0.71 14.80 12.79
CA LEU A 59 1.41 15.05 11.53
C LEU A 59 0.42 15.31 10.38
N ASP A 60 0.78 16.24 9.49
CA ASP A 60 0.01 16.49 8.26
C ASP A 60 0.15 15.33 7.27
N THR A 61 -0.80 15.24 6.31
CA THR A 61 -0.87 14.12 5.37
C THR A 61 0.37 14.00 4.50
N GLU A 62 0.98 15.12 4.09
CA GLU A 62 2.22 15.11 3.32
C GLU A 62 3.38 14.50 4.12
N THR A 63 3.48 14.84 5.41
CA THR A 63 4.45 14.25 6.34
C THR A 63 4.18 12.76 6.55
N LEU A 64 2.93 12.35 6.70
CA LEU A 64 2.56 10.93 6.82
C LEU A 64 2.94 10.13 5.56
N VAL A 65 2.76 10.68 4.36
CA VAL A 65 3.23 10.06 3.10
C VAL A 65 4.74 9.82 3.13
N ARG A 66 5.51 10.77 3.67
CA ARG A 66 6.97 10.60 3.82
C ARG A 66 7.33 9.50 4.83
N VAL A 67 6.55 9.35 5.91
CA VAL A 67 6.71 8.22 6.85
C VAL A 67 6.47 6.89 6.15
N VAL A 68 5.42 6.76 5.33
CA VAL A 68 5.15 5.56 4.53
C VAL A 68 6.34 5.25 3.62
N ARG A 69 6.85 6.25 2.89
CA ARG A 69 8.01 6.07 1.99
C ARG A 69 9.25 5.58 2.72
N GLY A 70 9.62 6.22 3.83
CA GLY A 70 10.79 5.82 4.60
C GLY A 70 10.66 4.39 5.16
N PHE A 71 9.48 4.04 5.66
CA PHE A 71 9.21 2.69 6.16
C PHE A 71 9.44 1.62 5.08
N TYR A 72 8.90 1.82 3.87
CA TYR A 72 9.08 0.88 2.77
C TYR A 72 10.47 0.95 2.11
N ALA A 73 11.22 2.03 2.31
CA ALA A 73 12.64 2.11 1.96
C ALA A 73 13.52 1.30 2.94
N GLY A 74 12.96 0.85 4.07
CA GLY A 74 13.67 0.11 5.11
C GLY A 74 14.31 0.99 6.18
N ASP A 75 13.98 2.29 6.20
CA ASP A 75 14.49 3.23 7.20
C ASP A 75 13.87 2.94 8.57
N THR A 76 14.64 3.11 9.63
CA THR A 76 14.14 3.04 11.01
C THR A 76 13.33 4.28 11.38
N ASP A 77 12.45 4.16 12.38
CA ASP A 77 11.68 5.31 12.92
C ASP A 77 12.61 6.49 13.30
N ALA A 78 13.85 6.22 13.74
CA ALA A 78 14.83 7.23 14.09
C ALA A 78 15.43 7.95 12.86
N GLU A 79 15.69 7.21 11.78
CA GLU A 79 16.20 7.77 10.51
C GLU A 79 15.12 8.64 9.85
N ILE A 80 13.89 8.13 9.76
CA ILE A 80 12.73 8.87 9.23
C ILE A 80 12.50 10.14 10.07
N ALA A 81 12.57 10.04 11.39
CA ALA A 81 12.40 11.19 12.27
C ALA A 81 13.48 12.27 12.07
N ALA A 82 14.73 11.86 11.88
CA ALA A 82 15.83 12.79 11.59
C ALA A 82 15.61 13.52 10.26
N ASP A 83 15.16 12.80 9.23
CA ASP A 83 14.89 13.38 7.90
C ASP A 83 13.68 14.33 7.87
N LEU A 84 12.72 14.12 8.77
CA LEU A 84 11.53 14.96 8.93
C LEU A 84 11.72 16.12 9.92
N ASP A 85 12.85 16.15 10.63
CA ASP A 85 13.09 17.04 11.78
C ASP A 85 11.96 16.93 12.82
N ARG A 86 11.65 15.69 13.22
CA ARG A 86 10.59 15.33 14.19
C ARG A 86 11.12 14.42 15.28
N PRO A 87 10.45 14.36 16.45
CA PRO A 87 10.80 13.36 17.46
C PRO A 87 10.46 11.95 16.96
N THR A 88 11.32 10.98 17.28
CA THR A 88 11.13 9.56 16.93
C THR A 88 9.78 9.02 17.39
N GLU A 89 9.35 9.40 18.59
CA GLU A 89 8.05 8.99 19.14
C GLU A 89 6.86 9.40 18.26
N ALA A 90 6.89 10.61 17.67
CA ALA A 90 5.85 11.05 16.76
C ALA A 90 5.83 10.25 15.46
N VAL A 91 6.99 9.80 14.97
CA VAL A 91 7.06 8.92 13.79
C VAL A 91 6.57 7.51 14.13
N THR A 92 6.95 6.97 15.30
CA THR A 92 6.45 5.67 15.76
C THR A 92 4.93 5.67 15.94
N GLU A 93 4.37 6.75 16.49
CA GLU A 93 2.92 6.93 16.61
C GLU A 93 2.25 7.04 15.24
N ALA A 94 2.72 7.93 14.37
CA ALA A 94 2.22 8.08 13.01
C ALA A 94 2.27 6.77 12.22
N ARG A 95 3.35 6.00 12.37
CA ARG A 95 3.53 4.70 11.72
C ARG A 95 2.49 3.69 12.19
N ARG A 96 2.19 3.65 13.49
CA ARG A 96 1.15 2.79 14.09
C ARG A 96 -0.24 3.16 13.58
N ASP A 97 -0.54 4.46 13.54
CA ASP A 97 -1.78 4.99 12.97
C ASP A 97 -1.93 4.63 11.48
N LEU A 98 -0.82 4.65 10.73
CA LEU A 98 -0.74 4.19 9.34
C LEU A 98 -0.79 2.66 9.19
N HIS A 99 -1.03 1.89 10.26
CA HIS A 99 -1.08 0.43 10.26
C HIS A 99 0.23 -0.24 9.79
N LEU A 100 1.35 0.48 9.84
CA LEU A 100 2.65 -0.03 9.45
C LEU A 100 3.33 -0.62 10.68
N VAL A 101 3.31 -1.94 10.85
CA VAL A 101 3.92 -2.59 12.02
C VAL A 101 5.24 -3.25 11.60
N GLN A 102 6.35 -2.92 12.27
CA GLN A 102 7.64 -3.57 12.04
C GLN A 102 7.60 -5.05 12.44
N ALA A 103 8.41 -5.87 11.77
CA ALA A 103 8.55 -7.30 12.03
C ALA A 103 9.06 -7.60 13.46
N ASP A 104 9.74 -6.66 14.13
CA ASP A 104 10.25 -6.85 15.50
C ASP A 104 9.15 -7.02 16.56
N VAL A 105 7.88 -6.85 16.18
CA VAL A 105 6.73 -7.21 17.03
C VAL A 105 6.52 -8.73 17.10
N GLU A 106 7.09 -9.50 16.18
CA GLU A 106 7.04 -10.97 16.19
C GLU A 106 7.84 -11.57 17.37
N ASP A 107 8.87 -10.87 17.85
CA ASP A 107 9.70 -11.25 19.01
C ASP A 107 9.25 -10.60 20.32
N ALA A 108 7.94 -10.31 20.45
CA ALA A 108 7.41 -9.69 21.68
C ALA A 108 7.71 -10.55 22.92
N PRO A 109 8.12 -9.96 24.05
CA PRO A 109 8.40 -10.67 25.30
C PRO A 109 7.13 -11.15 26.03
N LEU A 110 5.96 -11.09 25.38
CA LEU A 110 4.67 -11.56 25.89
C LEU A 110 3.79 -12.12 24.77
N ASP A 111 2.74 -12.87 25.15
CA ASP A 111 1.73 -13.36 24.21
C ASP A 111 0.78 -12.23 23.79
N LEU A 112 1.04 -11.65 22.61
CA LEU A 112 0.22 -10.57 22.03
C LEU A 112 -1.20 -11.01 21.69
N ASP A 113 -1.42 -12.28 21.35
CA ASP A 113 -2.76 -12.80 21.08
C ASP A 113 -3.56 -12.99 22.36
N ALA A 114 -2.91 -13.34 23.48
CA ALA A 114 -3.54 -13.33 24.79
C ALA A 114 -3.86 -11.90 25.26
N LEU A 115 -2.90 -10.97 25.16
CA LEU A 115 -3.11 -9.56 25.48
C LEU A 115 -4.28 -8.96 24.70
N ARG A 116 -4.32 -9.18 23.39
CA ARG A 116 -5.42 -8.72 22.54
C ARG A 116 -6.77 -9.30 22.97
N ARG A 117 -6.86 -10.61 23.20
CA ARG A 117 -8.13 -11.25 23.61
C ARG A 117 -8.63 -10.69 24.94
N ALA A 118 -7.73 -10.40 25.88
CA ALA A 118 -8.09 -9.80 27.15
C ALA A 118 -8.63 -8.37 26.97
N ILE A 119 -7.98 -7.57 26.11
CA ILE A 119 -8.46 -6.23 25.71
C ILE A 119 -9.87 -6.30 25.11
N GLU A 120 -10.09 -7.19 24.14
CA GLU A 120 -11.38 -7.35 23.45
C GLU A 120 -12.50 -7.86 24.38
N THR A 121 -12.17 -8.65 25.40
CA THR A 121 -13.15 -9.25 26.31
C THR A 121 -13.61 -8.29 27.39
N GLY A 122 -12.72 -7.45 27.92
CA GLY A 122 -13.05 -6.57 29.05
C GLY A 122 -12.09 -5.42 29.32
N ASP A 123 -11.05 -5.24 28.52
CA ASP A 123 -10.04 -4.17 28.63
C ASP A 123 -9.56 -3.92 30.08
N PRO A 124 -9.07 -4.95 30.80
CA PRO A 124 -8.66 -4.81 32.20
C PRO A 124 -7.45 -3.88 32.36
N SER A 125 -7.09 -3.57 33.61
CA SER A 125 -5.96 -2.67 33.89
C SER A 125 -4.62 -3.32 33.50
N ASP A 126 -3.59 -2.50 33.25
CA ASP A 126 -2.26 -3.02 32.89
C ASP A 126 -1.69 -3.96 33.98
N ALA A 127 -2.01 -3.70 35.25
CA ALA A 127 -1.60 -4.55 36.37
C ALA A 127 -2.27 -5.93 36.32
N ASP A 128 -3.58 -5.98 36.03
CA ASP A 128 -4.31 -7.25 35.93
C ASP A 128 -3.82 -8.07 34.72
N LEU A 129 -3.53 -7.38 33.60
CA LEU A 129 -2.96 -8.00 32.39
C LEU A 129 -1.54 -8.52 32.64
N ALA A 130 -0.71 -7.79 33.38
CA ALA A 130 0.63 -8.21 33.76
C ALA A 130 0.61 -9.49 34.60
N ASP A 131 -0.29 -9.56 35.58
CA ASP A 131 -0.49 -10.75 36.40
C ASP A 131 -1.02 -11.95 35.58
N GLU A 132 -1.94 -11.71 34.63
CA GLU A 132 -2.49 -12.78 33.76
C GLU A 132 -1.46 -13.31 32.76
N LEU A 133 -0.63 -12.44 32.21
CA LEU A 133 0.33 -12.75 31.14
C LEU A 133 1.73 -13.11 31.68
N ASP A 134 1.95 -13.07 32.99
CA ASP A 134 3.25 -13.24 33.65
C ASP A 134 4.33 -12.33 33.02
N ALA A 135 3.95 -11.05 32.87
CA ALA A 135 4.75 -10.02 32.20
C ALA A 135 4.94 -8.79 33.11
N ASP A 136 5.88 -7.92 32.77
CA ASP A 136 6.07 -6.65 33.47
C ASP A 136 4.98 -5.62 33.06
N PRO A 137 4.39 -4.85 34.00
CA PRO A 137 3.36 -3.87 33.67
C PRO A 137 3.78 -2.79 32.66
N ASP A 138 5.05 -2.37 32.67
CA ASP A 138 5.55 -1.39 31.70
C ASP A 138 5.59 -2.04 30.30
N THR A 139 5.98 -3.31 30.22
CA THR A 139 5.91 -4.09 28.97
C THR A 139 4.46 -4.21 28.47
N VAL A 140 3.50 -4.51 29.36
CA VAL A 140 2.09 -4.60 28.98
C VAL A 140 1.59 -3.26 28.43
N ALA A 141 1.92 -2.15 29.09
CA ALA A 141 1.54 -0.82 28.64
C ALA A 141 2.10 -0.50 27.24
N ASP A 142 3.38 -0.81 27.00
CA ASP A 142 4.05 -0.61 25.72
C ASP A 142 3.39 -1.39 24.57
N TYR A 143 3.04 -2.65 24.84
CA TYR A 143 2.45 -3.54 23.84
C TYR A 143 0.92 -3.44 23.74
N ARG A 144 0.23 -2.77 24.67
CA ARG A 144 -1.23 -2.54 24.61
C ARG A 144 -1.61 -1.75 23.36
N ARG A 145 -0.86 -0.70 23.03
CA ARG A 145 -1.09 0.09 21.79
C ARG A 145 -0.84 -0.76 20.55
N VAL A 146 0.21 -1.59 20.56
CA VAL A 146 0.51 -2.50 19.45
C VAL A 146 -0.61 -3.53 19.24
N ALA A 147 -1.13 -4.11 20.32
CA ALA A 147 -2.24 -5.06 20.26
C ALA A 147 -3.52 -4.42 19.68
N ARG A 148 -3.83 -3.17 20.03
CA ARG A 148 -4.95 -2.41 19.47
C ARG A 148 -4.80 -2.19 17.97
N VAL A 149 -3.65 -1.69 17.53
CA VAL A 149 -3.34 -1.49 16.10
C VAL A 149 -3.46 -2.79 15.32
N GLN A 150 -2.99 -3.92 15.85
CA GLN A 150 -3.17 -5.22 15.19
C GLN A 150 -4.64 -5.68 15.10
N SER A 151 -5.50 -5.30 16.05
CA SER A 151 -6.94 -5.54 15.94
C SER A 151 -7.56 -4.70 14.84
N GLU A 152 -7.16 -3.43 14.72
CA GLU A 152 -7.62 -2.53 13.66
C GLU A 152 -7.20 -3.02 12.27
N ILE A 153 -5.93 -3.41 12.12
CA ILE A 153 -5.40 -4.04 10.90
C ILE A 153 -6.23 -5.26 10.51
N ARG A 154 -6.51 -6.15 11.47
CA ARG A 154 -7.32 -7.36 11.23
C ARG A 154 -8.76 -7.03 10.86
N ALA A 155 -9.35 -6.00 11.47
CA ALA A 155 -10.71 -5.57 11.18
C ALA A 155 -10.87 -5.09 9.73
N VAL A 156 -9.83 -4.44 9.19
CA VAL A 156 -9.78 -4.01 7.77
C VAL A 156 -9.10 -5.04 6.85
N ASN A 157 -8.82 -6.25 7.35
CA ASN A 157 -8.16 -7.32 6.61
C ASN A 157 -6.84 -6.90 5.94
N ASP A 158 -6.05 -6.06 6.62
CA ASP A 158 -4.77 -5.54 6.12
C ASP A 158 -4.86 -4.70 4.83
N GLN A 159 -6.07 -4.18 4.54
CA GLN A 159 -6.36 -3.44 3.31
C GLN A 159 -5.37 -2.29 3.06
N TYR A 160 -5.13 -1.41 4.03
CA TYR A 160 -4.31 -0.22 3.80
C TYR A 160 -2.84 -0.55 3.53
N ARG A 161 -2.28 -1.56 4.19
CA ARG A 161 -0.93 -2.03 3.87
C ARG A 161 -0.86 -2.55 2.44
N SER A 162 -1.84 -3.37 2.03
CA SER A 162 -1.95 -3.87 0.65
C SER A 162 -2.09 -2.74 -0.38
N GLU A 163 -2.83 -1.67 -0.07
CA GLU A 163 -2.96 -0.48 -0.92
C GLU A 163 -1.63 0.27 -1.04
N PHE A 164 -0.90 0.49 0.06
CA PHE A 164 0.43 1.11 0.02
C PHE A 164 1.41 0.27 -0.80
N GLU A 165 1.43 -1.05 -0.60
CA GLU A 165 2.25 -1.98 -1.38
C GLU A 165 1.89 -1.92 -2.87
N ALA A 166 0.61 -1.90 -3.22
CA ALA A 166 0.17 -1.81 -4.62
C ALA A 166 0.67 -0.51 -5.28
N VAL A 167 0.56 0.63 -4.57
CA VAL A 167 1.03 1.93 -5.06
C VAL A 167 2.56 1.94 -5.24
N LEU A 168 3.32 1.33 -4.32
CA LEU A 168 4.78 1.32 -4.36
C LEU A 168 5.36 0.23 -5.29
N GLN A 169 4.69 -0.91 -5.48
CA GLN A 169 5.13 -1.94 -6.42
C GLN A 169 5.03 -1.48 -7.88
N ASP A 170 4.03 -0.65 -8.21
CA ASP A 170 3.93 0.00 -9.53
C ASP A 170 5.22 0.78 -9.86
N ARG A 171 5.86 1.39 -8.85
CA ARG A 171 7.15 2.10 -8.99
C ARG A 171 8.31 1.15 -9.23
N GLU A 172 8.45 0.08 -8.44
CA GLU A 172 9.57 -0.85 -8.60
C GLU A 172 9.51 -1.51 -9.99
N LEU A 173 8.30 -1.83 -10.46
CA LEU A 173 8.04 -2.30 -11.82
C LEU A 173 8.43 -1.24 -12.86
N ALA A 174 8.06 0.02 -12.63
CA ALA A 174 8.43 1.15 -13.49
C ALA A 174 9.94 1.39 -13.60
N GLU A 175 10.66 1.42 -12.48
CA GLU A 175 12.10 1.62 -12.44
C GLU A 175 12.85 0.49 -13.16
N ARG A 176 12.41 -0.77 -12.95
CA ARG A 176 12.98 -1.94 -13.65
C ARG A 176 12.77 -1.87 -15.17
N LEU A 177 11.57 -1.50 -15.63
CA LEU A 177 11.27 -1.35 -17.06
C LEU A 177 12.06 -0.19 -17.70
N THR A 178 12.21 0.93 -17.00
CA THR A 178 13.01 2.08 -17.47
C THR A 178 14.49 1.72 -17.59
N THR A 179 15.02 0.97 -16.62
CA THR A 179 16.42 0.51 -16.62
C THR A 179 16.65 -0.47 -17.77
N ALA A 180 15.77 -1.44 -17.96
CA ALA A 180 15.83 -2.38 -19.08
C ALA A 180 15.73 -1.69 -20.45
N ALA A 181 14.85 -0.70 -20.62
CA ALA A 181 14.75 0.08 -21.85
C ALA A 181 16.01 0.94 -22.12
N ARG A 182 16.69 1.40 -21.05
CA ARG A 182 17.94 2.14 -21.17
C ARG A 182 19.14 1.25 -21.50
N GLU A 183 19.16 0.01 -21.00
CA GLU A 183 20.19 -1.00 -21.35
C GLU A 183 19.98 -1.55 -22.77
N ASP A 184 18.75 -1.90 -23.16
CA ASP A 184 18.42 -2.44 -24.50
C ASP A 184 18.58 -1.38 -25.59
N GLY A 185 18.23 -0.11 -25.31
CA GLY A 185 18.44 1.01 -26.23
C GLY A 185 19.92 1.42 -26.43
N LEU A 186 20.85 0.90 -25.62
CA LEU A 186 22.29 1.15 -25.75
C LEU A 186 23.03 0.05 -26.52
N GLU A 187 22.51 -1.18 -26.56
CA GLU A 187 23.09 -2.27 -27.37
C GLU A 187 22.72 -2.14 -28.86
N ASP A 188 21.48 -1.79 -29.20
CA ASP A 188 21.01 -1.70 -30.60
C ASP A 188 21.57 -0.48 -31.39
N ALA A 189 22.13 0.52 -30.69
CA ALA A 189 22.77 1.69 -31.31
C ALA A 189 24.24 1.44 -31.72
N THR A 190 24.83 0.31 -31.31
CA THR A 190 26.25 -0.01 -31.61
C THR A 190 26.45 -1.08 -32.68
N GLU A 191 25.40 -1.78 -33.10
CA GLU A 191 25.46 -2.82 -34.13
C GLU A 191 25.12 -2.27 -35.54
N GLY A 192 25.77 -1.17 -35.93
CA GLY A 192 25.55 -0.52 -37.24
C GLY A 192 26.79 -0.02 -37.95
N GLN A 193 27.99 -0.17 -37.38
CA GLN A 193 29.23 0.39 -37.95
C GLN A 193 30.36 -0.63 -38.19
N GLU A 194 30.04 -1.90 -38.44
CA GLU A 194 31.02 -2.86 -38.99
C GLU A 194 31.04 -2.81 -40.54
N THR A 195 31.64 -1.74 -41.03
CA THR A 195 32.54 -1.65 -42.20
C THR A 195 32.55 -2.86 -43.16
N ASN A 196 31.72 -2.81 -44.20
CA ASN A 196 32.00 -3.50 -45.46
C ASN A 196 33.02 -2.68 -46.26
N THR A 197 34.30 -2.92 -46.01
CA THR A 197 35.36 -2.53 -46.95
C THR A 197 36.41 -3.62 -46.97
N ASN A 198 36.24 -4.57 -47.88
CA ASN A 198 37.36 -5.18 -48.57
C ASN A 198 37.02 -5.25 -50.06
N LEU A 199 37.82 -4.48 -50.80
CA LEU A 199 37.94 -4.36 -52.25
C LEU A 199 38.98 -5.36 -52.74
#